data_AF-A0A965ZCE6-F1
#
_entry.id   AF-A0A965ZCE6-F1
#
_cell.length_a   1.000
_cell.length_b   1.000
_cell.length_c   1.000
_cell.angle_alpha   90.00
_cell.angle_beta   90.00
_cell.angle_gamma   90.00
#
_symmetry.space_group_name_H-M   'P 1'
#
loop_
_entity.id
_entity.type
_entity.pdbx_description
1 polymer ?
#
loop_
_entity_poly.entity_id
_entity_poly.type
_entity_poly.pdbx_seq_one_letter_code
_entity_poly.pdbx_strand_id
1 'polypeptide(L)'
;MGKPLRKTIFAPWLIVSPYLMHLCLFVAFPVVFSIVLTFHRWNIIAPMEFVGLDNYIHLFQDRLFLKAILNTLFFLLIHIPLQL
;
A
#
# COMPACT_ATOMS: atom_id res chain seq x y z
N MET A 1 -19.53 35.89 -31.84
CA MET A 1 -18.96 34.71 -32.54
C MET A 1 -18.12 33.91 -31.54
N GLY A 2 -18.74 32.95 -30.82
CA GLY A 2 -18.03 32.05 -29.91
C GLY A 2 -17.52 30.84 -30.69
N LYS A 3 -16.19 30.68 -30.80
CA LYS A 3 -15.59 29.52 -31.48
C LYS A 3 -15.93 28.25 -30.68
N PRO A 4 -16.33 27.13 -31.32
CA PRO A 4 -16.58 25.89 -30.60
C PRO A 4 -15.28 25.41 -29.97
N LEU A 5 -15.25 25.35 -28.63
CA LEU A 5 -14.15 24.79 -27.85
C LEU A 5 -14.03 23.31 -28.21
N ARG A 6 -13.17 22.98 -29.19
CA ARG A 6 -12.77 21.61 -29.46
C ARG A 6 -12.14 21.08 -28.18
N LYS A 7 -12.85 20.16 -27.50
CA LYS A 7 -12.38 19.50 -26.28
C LYS A 7 -11.14 18.67 -26.64
N THR A 8 -9.96 19.27 -26.60
CA THR A 8 -8.69 18.56 -26.78
C THR A 8 -8.41 17.79 -25.51
N ILE A 9 -8.94 16.58 -25.43
CA ILE A 9 -8.87 15.69 -24.26
C ILE A 9 -7.42 15.32 -23.90
N PHE A 10 -6.49 15.43 -24.84
CA PHE A 10 -5.10 14.98 -24.71
C PHE A 10 -4.22 15.90 -23.84
N ALA A 11 -4.44 17.22 -23.90
CA ALA A 11 -3.59 18.19 -23.18
C ALA A 11 -3.70 18.05 -21.64
N PRO A 12 -4.90 17.89 -21.05
CA PRO A 12 -5.02 17.62 -19.61
C PRO A 12 -4.29 16.34 -19.15
N TRP A 13 -4.38 15.24 -19.91
CA TRP A 13 -3.71 13.99 -19.54
C TRP A 13 -2.18 14.12 -19.57
N LEU A 14 -1.62 14.85 -20.54
CA LEU A 14 -0.18 15.06 -20.63
C LEU A 14 0.34 15.86 -19.42
N ILE A 15 -0.39 16.86 -18.96
CA ILE A 15 -0.03 17.68 -17.79
C ILE A 15 -0.07 16.85 -16.49
N VAL A 16 -1.02 15.93 -16.37
CA VAL A 16 -1.18 15.06 -15.19
C VAL A 16 -0.22 13.86 -15.22
N SER A 17 0.21 13.42 -16.41
CA SER A 17 1.09 12.27 -16.61
C SER A 17 2.38 12.24 -15.77
N PRO A 18 3.15 13.34 -15.57
CA PRO A 18 4.35 13.28 -14.72
C PRO A 18 4.02 12.95 -13.27
N TYR A 19 2.92 13.49 -12.74
CA TYR A 19 2.47 13.17 -11.39
C TYR A 19 2.00 11.72 -11.28
N LEU A 20 1.23 11.23 -12.26
CA LEU A 20 0.79 9.83 -12.28
C LEU A 20 1.98 8.88 -12.40
N MET A 21 2.98 9.22 -13.20
CA MET A 21 4.20 8.41 -13.32
C MET A 21 4.96 8.34 -12.00
N HIS A 22 5.10 9.48 -11.30
CA HIS A 22 5.68 9.52 -9.96
C HIS A 22 4.88 8.66 -8.97
N LEU A 23 3.56 8.81 -8.93
CA LEU A 23 2.68 8.02 -8.06
C LEU A 23 2.81 6.52 -8.37
N CYS A 24 2.80 6.13 -9.64
CA CYS A 24 2.92 4.73 -10.03
C CYS A 24 4.27 4.14 -9.61
N LEU A 25 5.37 4.87 -9.82
CA LEU A 25 6.73 4.37 -9.59
C LEU A 25 7.13 4.36 -8.12
N PHE A 26 6.76 5.40 -7.36
CA PHE A 26 7.24 5.60 -5.99
C PHE A 26 6.20 5.30 -4.92
N VAL A 27 4.92 5.13 -5.29
CA VAL A 27 3.86 4.81 -4.33
C VAL A 27 3.22 3.47 -4.70
N ALA A 28 2.63 3.34 -5.89
CA ALA A 28 1.89 2.15 -6.25
C ALA A 28 2.81 0.93 -6.39
N PHE A 29 3.95 1.06 -7.07
CA PHE A 29 4.92 -0.01 -7.24
C PHE A 29 5.41 -0.60 -5.91
N PRO A 30 5.97 0.18 -4.95
CA PRO A 30 6.43 -0.39 -3.68
C PRO A 30 5.29 -0.96 -2.84
N VAL A 31 4.07 -0.42 -2.90
CA VAL A 31 2.91 -0.98 -2.23
C VAL A 31 2.55 -2.36 -2.80
N VAL A 32 2.42 -2.47 -4.13
CA VAL A 32 2.13 -3.73 -4.80
C VAL A 32 3.25 -4.74 -4.55
N PHE A 33 4.50 -4.30 -4.64
CA PHE A 33 5.64 -5.16 -4.34
C PHE A 33 5.63 -5.65 -2.89
N SER A 34 5.30 -4.79 -1.92
CA SER A 34 5.17 -5.19 -0.51
C SER A 34 4.08 -6.24 -0.31
N ILE A 35 2.97 -6.13 -1.04
CA ILE A 35 1.92 -7.16 -1.04
C ILE A 35 2.46 -8.47 -1.62
N VAL A 36 3.21 -8.44 -2.74
CA VAL A 36 3.84 -9.65 -3.28
C VAL A 36 4.80 -10.28 -2.27
N LEU A 37 5.56 -9.46 -1.54
CA LEU A 37 6.48 -9.93 -0.50
C LEU A 37 5.78 -10.64 0.66
N THR A 38 4.53 -10.31 1.00
CA THR A 38 3.85 -11.02 2.10
C THR A 38 3.61 -12.49 1.78
N PHE A 39 3.54 -12.86 0.49
CA PHE A 39 3.41 -14.25 0.03
C PHE A 39 4.75 -14.95 -0.19
N HIS A 40 5.87 -14.24 -0.04
CA HIS A 40 7.21 -14.77 -0.22
C HIS A 40 7.98 -14.74 1.09
N ARG A 41 8.85 -15.72 1.29
CA ARG A 41 9.86 -15.70 2.34
C ARG A 41 11.12 -15.12 1.72
N TRP A 42 11.48 -13.89 2.11
CA TRP A 42 12.65 -13.21 1.58
C TRP A 42 13.33 -12.38 2.66
N ASN A 43 14.62 -12.61 2.85
CA ASN A 43 15.46 -11.89 3.82
C ASN A 43 16.55 -11.05 3.13
N ILE A 44 16.36 -10.72 1.84
CA ILE A 44 17.28 -9.93 0.99
C ILE A 44 18.60 -10.66 0.64
N ILE A 45 19.10 -11.53 1.51
CA ILE A 45 20.35 -12.27 1.33
C ILE A 45 20.14 -13.57 0.56
N ALA A 46 19.10 -14.32 0.92
CA ALA A 46 18.72 -15.58 0.29
C ALA A 46 17.80 -15.33 -0.92
N PRO A 47 17.71 -16.28 -1.87
CA PRO A 47 16.72 -16.21 -2.93
C PRO A 47 15.30 -16.09 -2.36
N MET A 48 14.45 -15.40 -3.11
CA MET A 48 13.05 -15.22 -2.74
C MET A 48 12.29 -16.53 -2.97
N GLU A 49 11.64 -17.06 -1.93
CA GLU A 49 10.87 -18.30 -2.01
C GLU A 49 9.37 -17.99 -1.90
N PHE A 50 8.56 -18.51 -2.82
CA PHE A 50 7.10 -18.38 -2.72
C PHE A 50 6.55 -19.38 -1.69
N VAL A 51 5.94 -18.87 -0.63
CA VAL A 51 5.40 -19.67 0.49
C VAL A 51 3.88 -19.54 0.63
N GLY A 52 3.22 -18.80 -0.27
CA GLY A 52 1.78 -18.61 -0.25
C GLY A 52 1.32 -17.91 1.03
N LEU A 53 0.44 -18.54 1.80
CA LEU A 53 -0.13 -17.97 3.02
C LEU A 53 0.61 -18.37 4.32
N ASP A 54 1.72 -19.11 4.21
CA ASP A 54 2.45 -19.62 5.38
C ASP A 54 2.86 -18.50 6.36
N ASN A 55 3.35 -17.37 5.82
CA ASN A 55 3.70 -16.18 6.60
C ASN A 55 2.52 -15.67 7.45
N TYR A 56 1.30 -15.65 6.89
CA TYR A 56 0.12 -15.21 7.61
C TYR A 56 -0.27 -16.19 8.71
N ILE A 57 -0.29 -17.49 8.41
CA ILE A 57 -0.63 -18.53 9.40
C ILE A 57 0.33 -18.46 10.59
N HIS A 58 1.63 -18.33 10.32
CA HIS A 58 2.65 -18.18 11.36
C HIS A 58 2.41 -16.94 12.22
N LEU A 59 2.09 -15.81 11.58
CA LEU A 59 1.86 -14.53 12.26
C LEU A 59 0.62 -14.57 13.18
N PHE A 60 -0.47 -15.21 12.75
CA PHE A 60 -1.68 -15.38 13.58
C PHE A 60 -1.49 -16.34 14.75
N GLN A 61 -0.48 -17.21 14.72
CA GLN A 61 -0.11 -18.08 15.85
C GLN A 61 0.86 -17.39 16.82
N ASP A 62 1.45 -16.26 16.44
CA ASP A 62 2.37 -15.50 17.27
C ASP A 62 1.62 -14.68 18.34
N ARG A 63 1.83 -15.05 19.61
CA ARG A 63 1.23 -14.38 20.76
C ARG A 63 1.65 -12.91 20.88
N LEU A 64 2.88 -12.58 20.51
CA LEU A 64 3.39 -11.21 20.56
C LEU A 64 2.71 -10.36 19.48
N PHE A 65 2.55 -10.91 18.28
CA PHE A 65 1.84 -10.24 17.19
C PHE A 65 0.38 -9.92 17.57
N LEU A 66 -0.35 -10.92 18.07
CA LEU A 66 -1.73 -10.72 18.51
C LEU A 66 -1.84 -9.68 19.64
N LYS A 67 -0.91 -9.73 20.60
CA LYS A 67 -0.85 -8.75 21.69
C LYS A 67 -0.57 -7.34 21.14
N ALA A 68 0.33 -7.19 20.19
CA ALA A 68 0.64 -5.90 19.56
C ALA A 68 -0.59 -5.32 18.84
N ILE A 69 -1.32 -6.13 18.06
CA ILE A 69 -2.57 -5.71 17.42
C ILE A 69 -3.60 -5.24 18.44
N LEU A 70 -3.82 -6.01 19.51
CA LEU A 70 -4.79 -5.65 20.54
C LEU A 70 -4.41 -4.34 21.25
N ASN A 71 -3.12 -4.14 21.53
CA ASN A 71 -2.62 -2.90 22.10
C ASN A 71 -2.84 -1.71 21.16
N THR A 72 -2.55 -1.86 19.86
CA THR A 72 -2.76 -0.81 18.85
C THR A 72 -4.25 -0.48 18.71
N LEU A 73 -5.13 -1.49 18.69
CA LEU A 73 -6.57 -1.28 18.62
C LEU A 73 -7.10 -0.57 19.87
N PHE A 74 -6.66 -1.00 21.06
CA PHE A 74 -7.02 -0.36 22.32
C PHE A 74 -6.54 1.10 22.36
N PHE A 75 -5.32 1.36 21.89
CA PHE A 75 -4.79 2.73 21.75
C PHE A 75 -5.66 3.56 20.81
N LEU A 76 -5.99 3.07 19.61
CA LEU A 76 -6.83 3.77 18.65
C LEU A 76 -8.23 4.10 19.22
N LEU A 77 -8.85 3.14 19.90
CA LEU A 77 -10.19 3.30 20.49
C LEU A 77 -10.24 4.37 21.58
N ILE A 78 -9.16 4.58 22.32
CA ILE A 78 -9.08 5.62 23.36
C ILE A 78 -8.63 6.95 22.76
N HIS A 79 -7.64 6.93 21.87
CA HIS A 79 -7.02 8.12 21.34
C HIS A 79 -7.94 8.90 20.39
N ILE A 80 -8.68 8.20 19.52
CA ILE A 80 -9.56 8.86 18.53
C ILE A 80 -10.67 9.67 19.22
N PRO A 81 -11.43 9.15 20.21
CA PRO A 81 -12.43 9.95 20.92
C PRO A 81 -11.84 11.07 21.77
N LEU A 82 -10.64 10.91 22.32
CA LEU A 82 -9.99 11.94 23.13
C LEU A 82 -9.49 13.13 22.29
N GLN A 83 -9.22 12.90 21.00
CA GLN A 83 -8.75 13.92 20.08
C GLN A 83 -9.89 14.81 19.55
N LEU A 84 -11.13 14.33 19.56
CA LEU A 84 -12.34 15.08 19.18
C LEU A 84 -12.81 15.99 20.33
#